data_AF-O13301-F1
#
_entry.id   AF-O13301-F1
#
_cell.length_a   1.000
_cell.length_b   1.000
_cell.length_c   1.000
_cell.angle_alpha   90.00
_cell.angle_beta   90.00
_cell.angle_gamma   90.00
#
_symmetry.space_group_name_H-M   'P 1'
#
loop_
_entity.id
_entity.type
_entity.pdbx_description
1 polymer ?
#
loop_
_entity_poly.entity_id
_entity_poly.type
_entity_poly.pdbx_seq_one_letter_code
_entity_poly.pdbx_strand_id
1 'polypeptide(L)'
;LTEDDEETVQDNTELRALLPFAVVGSEEEVEIDGEPVRARVYPWGLVEVDNPRHCDFVRLRGAILGSHLGDLKMLTEDVLYETYRTEKLSKSILDDSQDSEMLPEDLANQSVLLKEQQLVKEQERLREYELRAKHEIGLMKQQLLAKEEALRNLEARTGSSPY
;
A
#
# COMPACT_ATOMS: atom_id res chain seq x y z
N LEU A 1 15.28 10.12 1.00
CA LEU A 1 14.63 8.82 1.29
C LEU A 1 14.54 8.77 2.79
N THR A 2 13.56 9.51 3.31
CA THR A 2 13.36 9.69 4.76
C THR A 2 12.85 8.38 5.33
N GLU A 3 13.42 8.01 6.47
CA GLU A 3 13.04 6.86 7.30
C GLU A 3 11.51 6.87 7.47
N ASP A 4 10.83 5.80 7.03
CA ASP A 4 9.50 5.52 7.56
C ASP A 4 9.72 5.25 9.06
N ASP A 5 9.35 6.21 9.90
CA ASP A 5 9.43 6.06 11.36
C ASP A 5 8.73 4.75 11.77
N GLU A 6 9.35 3.94 12.63
CA GLU A 6 8.79 2.67 13.12
C GLU A 6 7.36 2.83 13.67
N GLU A 7 7.05 4.02 14.19
CA GLU A 7 5.72 4.48 14.62
C GLU A 7 4.69 4.42 13.49
N THR A 8 5.02 4.93 12.29
CA THR A 8 4.13 4.93 11.13
C THR A 8 3.83 3.50 10.64
N VAL A 9 4.83 2.61 10.72
CA VAL A 9 4.67 1.19 10.35
C VAL A 9 3.77 0.47 11.34
N GLN A 10 3.95 0.73 12.63
CA GLN A 10 3.13 0.15 13.69
C GLN A 10 1.69 0.63 13.59
N ASP A 11 1.46 1.94 13.44
CA ASP A 11 0.14 2.55 13.27
C ASP A 11 -0.61 1.96 12.06
N ASN A 12 0.07 1.83 10.92
CA ASN A 12 -0.50 1.19 9.74
C ASN A 12 -0.88 -0.28 9.98
N THR A 13 -0.07 -1.01 10.74
CA THR A 13 -0.32 -2.43 11.04
C THR A 13 -1.53 -2.58 11.96
N GLU A 14 -1.63 -1.75 12.99
CA GLU A 14 -2.78 -1.73 13.90
C GLU A 14 -4.07 -1.36 13.16
N LEU A 15 -4.04 -0.32 12.31
CA LEU A 15 -5.21 0.10 11.55
C LEU A 15 -5.68 -0.97 10.58
N ARG A 16 -4.77 -1.68 9.91
CA ARG A 16 -5.12 -2.79 9.02
C ARG A 16 -5.79 -3.95 9.76
N ALA A 17 -5.39 -4.23 11.00
CA ALA A 17 -6.01 -5.27 11.82
C ALA A 17 -7.45 -4.93 12.23
N LEU A 18 -7.84 -3.65 12.18
CA LEU A 18 -9.15 -3.14 12.57
C LEU A 18 -10.12 -2.99 11.40
N LEU A 19 -9.69 -3.29 10.17
CA LEU A 19 -10.55 -3.22 9.00
C LEU A 19 -11.42 -4.49 8.86
N PRO A 20 -12.73 -4.36 8.62
CA PRO A 20 -13.51 -3.11 8.55
C PRO A 20 -13.87 -2.57 9.96
N PHE A 21 -13.82 -1.24 10.13
CA PHE A 21 -14.16 -0.60 11.40
C PHE A 21 -15.62 -0.84 11.80
N ALA A 22 -15.86 -1.26 13.04
CA ALA A 22 -17.18 -1.37 13.62
C ALA A 22 -17.52 -0.08 14.38
N VAL A 23 -18.28 0.82 13.75
CA VAL A 23 -18.55 2.17 14.28
C VAL A 23 -19.99 2.36 14.73
N VAL A 24 -20.15 3.18 15.77
CA VAL A 24 -21.43 3.68 16.25
C VAL A 24 -21.42 5.21 16.17
N GLY A 25 -22.49 5.80 15.66
CA GLY A 25 -22.66 7.26 15.59
C GLY A 25 -23.80 7.75 16.47
N SER A 26 -23.59 8.89 17.12
CA SER A 26 -24.61 9.66 17.84
C SER A 26 -24.26 11.15 17.83
N GLU A 27 -25.29 12.00 17.70
CA GLU A 27 -25.20 13.44 17.97
C GLU A 27 -25.69 13.79 19.38
N GLU A 28 -26.32 12.84 20.08
CA GLU A 28 -26.86 13.03 21.43
C GLU A 28 -25.75 12.85 22.47
N GLU A 29 -25.73 13.77 23.44
CA GLU A 29 -24.85 13.72 24.61
C GLU A 29 -25.66 13.41 25.87
N VAL A 30 -25.09 12.57 26.73
CA VAL A 30 -25.62 12.22 28.04
C VAL A 30 -24.56 12.45 29.11
N GLU A 31 -24.98 12.86 30.29
CA GLU A 31 -24.06 13.09 31.40
C GLU A 31 -23.70 11.74 32.07
N ILE A 32 -22.40 11.39 32.04
CA ILE A 32 -21.85 10.19 32.69
C ILE A 32 -20.69 10.66 33.57
N ASP A 33 -20.74 10.34 34.87
CA ASP A 33 -19.74 10.78 35.86
C ASP A 33 -19.47 12.30 35.88
N GLY A 34 -20.48 13.11 35.50
CA GLY A 34 -20.40 14.58 35.47
C GLY A 34 -19.84 15.16 34.17
N GLU A 35 -19.49 14.32 33.20
CA GLU A 35 -18.97 14.76 31.90
C GLU A 35 -19.99 14.46 30.78
N PRO A 36 -20.13 15.36 29.78
CA PRO A 36 -20.96 15.10 28.61
C PRO A 36 -20.29 14.06 27.71
N VAL A 37 -20.95 12.94 27.48
CA VAL A 37 -20.47 11.84 26.64
C VAL A 37 -21.45 11.58 25.50
N ARG A 38 -20.95 11.51 24.27
CA ARG A 38 -21.76 11.13 23.11
C ARG A 38 -22.13 9.66 23.19
N ALA A 39 -23.42 9.36 23.23
CA ALA A 39 -23.90 7.99 23.42
C ALA A 39 -25.23 7.72 22.73
N ARG A 40 -25.57 6.44 22.57
CA ARG A 40 -26.91 5.99 22.20
C ARG A 40 -27.54 5.30 23.40
N VAL A 41 -28.74 5.74 23.79
CA VAL A 41 -29.47 5.19 24.92
C VAL A 41 -30.53 4.20 24.44
N TYR A 42 -30.54 3.02 25.05
CA TYR A 42 -31.55 1.99 24.86
C TYR A 42 -32.16 1.57 26.19
N PRO A 43 -33.36 0.94 26.20
CA PRO A 43 -33.96 0.42 27.44
C PRO A 43 -33.09 -0.60 28.19
N TRP A 44 -32.17 -1.27 27.50
CA TRP A 44 -31.28 -2.31 28.04
C TRP A 44 -29.85 -1.82 28.33
N GLY A 45 -29.54 -0.55 28.07
CA GLY A 45 -28.20 -0.01 28.32
C GLY A 45 -27.86 1.16 27.41
N LEU A 46 -26.61 1.62 27.51
CA LEU A 46 -26.09 2.73 26.75
C LEU A 46 -24.83 2.31 25.99
N VAL A 47 -24.60 2.92 24.83
CA VAL A 47 -23.42 2.70 24.01
C VAL A 47 -22.72 4.04 23.81
N GLU A 48 -21.60 4.23 24.51
CA GLU A 48 -20.73 5.40 24.34
C GLU A 48 -19.98 5.32 23.01
N VAL A 49 -20.01 6.42 22.24
CA VAL A 49 -19.37 6.52 20.92
C VAL A 49 -17.85 6.63 21.05
N ASP A 50 -17.36 7.39 22.03
CA ASP A 50 -15.93 7.64 22.21
C ASP A 50 -15.22 6.55 23.05
N ASN A 51 -15.92 5.49 23.44
CA ASN A 51 -15.37 4.38 24.22
C ASN A 51 -14.83 3.27 23.28
N PRO A 52 -13.50 3.00 23.24
CA PRO A 52 -12.90 1.98 22.37
C PRO A 52 -13.36 0.55 22.66
N ARG A 53 -13.99 0.31 23.83
CA ARG A 53 -14.58 -1.00 24.15
C ARG A 53 -15.94 -1.21 23.50
N HIS A 54 -16.59 -0.15 23.02
CA HIS A 54 -17.91 -0.20 22.39
C HIS A 54 -17.84 -0.14 20.87
N CYS A 55 -16.96 0.69 20.30
CA CYS A 55 -16.80 0.82 18.86
C CYS A 55 -15.45 1.42 18.46
N ASP A 56 -15.12 1.31 17.18
CA ASP A 56 -13.83 1.75 16.63
C ASP A 56 -13.81 3.24 16.22
N PHE A 57 -14.82 4.03 16.62
CA PHE A 57 -14.99 5.42 16.17
C PHE A 57 -13.75 6.28 16.43
N VAL A 58 -13.13 6.16 17.61
CA VAL A 58 -11.94 6.95 17.97
C VAL A 58 -10.76 6.62 17.04
N ARG A 59 -10.59 5.34 16.71
CA ARG A 59 -9.52 4.87 15.81
C ARG A 59 -9.77 5.30 14.37
N LEU A 60 -11.01 5.19 13.88
CA LEU A 60 -11.40 5.69 12.57
C LEU A 60 -11.14 7.20 12.44
N ARG A 61 -11.57 7.98 13.44
CA ARG A 61 -11.36 9.43 13.47
C ARG A 61 -9.87 9.78 13.44
N GLY A 62 -9.07 9.10 14.27
CA GLY A 62 -7.62 9.30 14.32
C GLY A 62 -6.93 8.97 13.00
N ALA A 63 -7.34 7.88 12.34
CA ALA A 63 -6.80 7.51 11.03
C ALA A 63 -7.14 8.55 9.96
N ILE A 64 -8.42 8.90 9.79
CA ILE A 64 -8.87 9.78 8.69
C ILE A 64 -8.41 11.21 8.89
N LEU A 65 -8.54 11.77 10.09
CA LEU A 65 -8.32 13.20 10.36
C LEU A 65 -6.95 13.49 10.98
N GLY A 66 -6.26 12.48 11.48
CA GLY A 66 -4.94 12.59 12.10
C GLY A 66 -3.85 12.07 11.17
N SER A 67 -3.53 10.78 11.27
CA SER A 67 -2.33 10.21 10.68
C SER A 67 -2.38 10.08 9.14
N HIS A 68 -3.52 9.74 8.55
CA HIS A 68 -3.58 9.38 7.10
C HIS A 68 -4.21 10.45 6.22
N LEU A 69 -4.60 11.61 6.76
CA LEU A 69 -5.25 12.67 5.97
C LEU A 69 -4.38 13.14 4.79
N GLY A 70 -3.07 13.29 5.04
CA GLY A 70 -2.09 13.66 4.01
C GLY A 70 -2.03 12.64 2.88
N ASP A 71 -1.85 11.37 3.23
CA ASP A 71 -1.76 10.26 2.27
C ASP A 71 -3.04 10.08 1.47
N LEU A 72 -4.21 10.21 2.12
CA LEU A 72 -5.50 10.15 1.43
C LEU A 72 -5.64 11.26 0.38
N LYS A 73 -5.14 12.47 0.67
CA LYS A 73 -5.12 13.58 -0.30
C LYS A 73 -4.16 13.30 -1.45
N MET A 74 -2.92 12.89 -1.15
CA MET A 74 -1.91 12.58 -2.17
C MET A 74 -2.37 11.45 -3.09
N LEU A 75 -2.89 10.35 -2.53
CA LEU A 75 -3.43 9.24 -3.32
C LEU A 75 -4.58 9.71 -4.22
N THR A 76 -5.44 10.59 -3.71
CA THR A 76 -6.54 11.14 -4.50
C THR A 76 -6.05 12.01 -5.65
N GLU A 77 -5.02 12.82 -5.44
CA GLU A 77 -4.45 13.72 -6.45
C GLU A 77 -3.60 12.96 -7.47
N ASP A 78 -2.57 12.26 -7.01
CA ASP A 78 -1.52 11.68 -7.86
C ASP A 78 -1.96 10.40 -8.56
N VAL A 79 -2.94 9.68 -7.99
CA VAL A 79 -3.40 8.40 -8.54
C VAL A 79 -4.82 8.53 -9.07
N LEU A 80 -5.80 8.83 -8.21
CA LEU A 80 -7.21 8.77 -8.62
C LEU A 80 -7.53 9.86 -9.66
N TYR A 81 -7.14 11.10 -9.37
CA TYR A 81 -7.40 12.24 -10.25
C TYR A 81 -6.58 12.16 -11.54
N GLU A 82 -5.28 11.87 -11.49
CA GLU A 82 -4.46 11.79 -12.70
C GLU A 82 -4.84 10.60 -13.61
N THR A 83 -5.28 9.47 -13.03
CA THR A 83 -5.86 8.37 -13.82
C THR A 83 -7.12 8.84 -14.54
N TYR A 84 -8.07 9.43 -13.81
CA TYR A 84 -9.30 9.99 -14.39
C TYR A 84 -9.02 11.04 -15.47
N ARG A 85 -8.07 11.95 -15.21
CA ARG A 85 -7.66 13.01 -16.13
C ARG A 85 -7.14 12.43 -17.44
N THR A 86 -6.25 11.45 -17.36
CA THR A 86 -5.69 10.77 -18.53
C THR A 86 -6.78 10.07 -19.35
N GLU A 87 -7.70 9.37 -18.68
CA GLU A 87 -8.84 8.72 -19.35
C GLU A 87 -9.77 9.72 -20.05
N LYS A 88 -10.02 10.87 -19.45
CA LYS A 88 -10.89 11.90 -20.03
C LYS A 88 -10.24 12.63 -21.20
N LEU A 89 -8.97 13.02 -21.06
CA LEU A 89 -8.25 13.70 -22.13
C LEU A 89 -8.00 12.78 -23.32
N SER A 90 -7.67 11.51 -23.08
CA SER A 90 -7.53 10.53 -24.17
C SER A 90 -8.85 10.33 -24.93
N LYS A 91 -9.99 10.20 -24.23
CA LYS A 91 -11.31 10.12 -24.89
C LYS A 91 -11.67 11.40 -25.65
N SER A 92 -11.33 12.58 -25.12
CA SER A 92 -11.57 13.84 -25.82
C SER A 92 -10.74 13.98 -27.10
N ILE A 93 -9.50 13.47 -27.11
CA ILE A 93 -8.67 13.43 -28.32
C ILE A 93 -9.27 12.47 -29.36
N LEU A 94 -9.85 11.35 -28.93
CA LEU A 94 -10.57 10.40 -29.80
C LEU A 94 -11.87 10.99 -30.36
N ASP A 95 -12.52 11.91 -29.63
CA ASP A 95 -13.76 12.58 -30.06
C ASP A 95 -13.45 13.77 -31.01
N ASP A 96 -12.38 14.52 -30.75
CA ASP A 96 -11.91 15.63 -31.60
C ASP A 96 -11.24 15.13 -32.91
N SER A 97 -10.88 13.84 -32.97
CA SER A 97 -10.44 13.17 -34.20
C SER A 97 -11.59 12.57 -35.02
N GLN A 98 -12.85 12.68 -34.57
CA GLN A 98 -14.01 12.27 -35.37
C GLN A 98 -14.32 13.20 -36.56
N ASP A 99 -13.63 14.33 -36.71
CA ASP A 99 -13.60 15.06 -38.00
C ASP A 99 -12.69 14.39 -39.05
N SER A 100 -12.08 13.24 -38.74
CA SER A 100 -11.58 12.26 -39.72
C SER A 100 -12.13 10.89 -39.35
N GLU A 101 -13.19 10.46 -40.02
CA GLU A 101 -13.82 9.14 -39.91
C GLU A 101 -12.77 8.00 -39.97
N MET A 102 -12.26 7.56 -38.81
CA MET A 102 -11.59 6.26 -38.68
C MET A 102 -12.62 5.22 -38.28
N LEU A 103 -12.58 4.08 -38.98
CA LEU A 103 -13.54 2.99 -38.81
C LEU A 103 -13.42 2.37 -37.40
N PRO A 104 -14.54 1.93 -36.78
CA PRO A 104 -14.54 1.32 -35.44
C PRO A 104 -13.60 0.11 -35.29
N GLU A 105 -13.31 -0.60 -36.38
CA GLU A 105 -12.32 -1.68 -36.42
C GLU A 105 -10.89 -1.19 -36.16
N ASP A 106 -10.53 -0.01 -36.67
CA ASP A 106 -9.17 0.54 -36.54
C ASP A 106 -8.89 1.03 -35.11
N LEU A 107 -9.89 1.57 -34.42
CA LEU A 107 -9.77 1.95 -32.99
C LEU A 107 -9.58 0.71 -32.09
N ALA A 108 -10.34 -0.35 -32.34
CA ALA A 108 -10.22 -1.60 -31.58
C ALA A 108 -8.82 -2.20 -31.76
N ASN A 109 -8.34 -2.25 -33.01
CA ASN A 109 -7.00 -2.72 -33.36
C ASN A 109 -5.90 -1.85 -32.73
N GLN A 110 -6.05 -0.53 -32.73
CA GLN A 110 -5.08 0.37 -32.10
C GLN A 110 -5.03 0.18 -30.57
N SER A 111 -6.18 -0.03 -29.93
CA SER A 111 -6.25 -0.28 -28.48
C SER A 111 -5.57 -1.61 -28.10
N VAL A 112 -5.73 -2.65 -28.93
CA VAL A 112 -5.08 -3.96 -28.77
C VAL A 112 -3.57 -3.82 -28.93
N LEU A 113 -3.11 -3.10 -29.96
CA LEU A 113 -1.68 -2.89 -30.22
C LEU A 113 -0.98 -2.16 -29.08
N LEU A 114 -1.63 -1.12 -28.53
CA LEU A 114 -1.11 -0.36 -27.38
C LEU A 114 -1.02 -1.24 -26.13
N LYS A 115 -2.05 -2.06 -25.89
CA LYS A 115 -2.07 -2.99 -24.76
C LYS A 115 -1.02 -4.08 -24.89
N GLU A 116 -0.82 -4.61 -26.10
CA GLU A 116 0.24 -5.57 -26.40
C GLU A 116 1.63 -4.96 -26.21
N GLN A 117 1.85 -3.72 -26.67
CA GLN A 117 3.12 -3.02 -26.47
C GLN A 117 3.43 -2.73 -24.99
N GLN A 118 2.42 -2.35 -24.19
CA GLN A 118 2.57 -2.20 -22.74
C GLN A 118 2.95 -3.52 -22.08
N LEU A 119 2.29 -4.61 -22.46
CA LEU A 119 2.55 -5.95 -21.93
C LEU A 119 3.98 -6.40 -22.24
N VAL A 120 4.48 -6.11 -23.45
CA VAL A 120 5.86 -6.42 -23.85
C VAL A 120 6.87 -5.65 -23.01
N LYS A 121 6.68 -4.33 -22.83
CA LYS A 121 7.56 -3.51 -21.97
C LYS A 121 7.57 -3.99 -20.53
N GLU A 122 6.41 -4.38 -20.00
CA GLU A 122 6.30 -4.92 -18.64
C GLU A 122 7.04 -6.25 -18.51
N GLN A 123 6.92 -7.15 -19.49
CA GLN A 123 7.67 -8.41 -19.53
C GLN A 123 9.19 -8.20 -19.62
N GLU A 124 9.65 -7.23 -20.42
CA GLU A 124 11.07 -6.89 -20.49
C GLU A 124 11.59 -6.36 -19.16
N ARG A 125 10.83 -5.45 -18.53
CA ARG A 125 11.17 -4.92 -17.20
C ARG A 125 11.26 -6.03 -16.16
N LEU A 126 10.30 -6.95 -16.16
CA LEU A 126 10.30 -8.12 -15.26
C LEU A 126 11.51 -9.03 -15.50
N ARG A 127 11.89 -9.28 -16.76
CA ARG A 127 13.10 -10.06 -17.09
C ARG A 127 14.37 -9.38 -16.60
N GLU A 128 14.48 -8.07 -16.73
CA GLU A 128 15.63 -7.33 -16.19
C GLU A 128 15.74 -7.48 -14.68
N TYR A 129 14.63 -7.33 -13.95
CA TYR A 129 14.60 -7.56 -12.51
C TYR A 129 14.99 -9.00 -12.15
N GLU A 130 14.46 -9.99 -12.85
CA GLU A 130 14.78 -11.40 -12.62
C GLU A 130 16.27 -11.68 -12.86
N LEU A 131 16.86 -11.12 -13.93
CA LEU A 131 18.27 -11.28 -14.25
C LEU A 131 19.15 -10.65 -13.16
N ARG A 132 18.79 -9.45 -12.68
CA ARG A 132 19.49 -8.77 -11.58
C ARG A 132 19.43 -9.61 -10.30
N ALA A 133 18.24 -10.08 -9.93
CA ALA A 133 18.07 -10.93 -8.75
C ALA A 133 18.91 -12.22 -8.85
N LYS A 134 18.90 -12.90 -10.01
CA LYS A 134 19.75 -14.08 -10.24
C LYS A 134 21.23 -13.77 -10.13
N HIS A 135 21.69 -12.64 -10.67
CA HIS A 135 23.08 -12.23 -10.59
C HIS A 135 23.51 -11.97 -9.14
N GLU A 136 22.69 -11.23 -8.40
CA GLU A 136 22.92 -10.91 -6.99
C GLU A 136 22.96 -12.18 -6.11
N ILE A 137 21.99 -13.09 -6.30
CA ILE A 137 21.98 -14.41 -5.64
C ILE A 137 23.27 -15.19 -5.97
N GLY A 138 23.74 -15.14 -7.23
CA GLY A 138 24.97 -15.78 -7.65
C GLY A 138 26.21 -15.24 -6.92
N LEU A 139 26.31 -13.91 -6.80
CA LEU A 139 27.38 -13.26 -6.06
C LEU A 139 27.35 -13.61 -4.56
N MET A 140 26.17 -13.54 -3.94
CA MET A 140 26.01 -13.94 -2.54
C MET A 140 26.41 -15.41 -2.32
N LYS A 141 26.04 -16.31 -3.23
CA LYS A 141 26.42 -17.72 -3.15
C LYS A 141 27.93 -17.92 -3.25
N GLN A 142 28.62 -17.19 -4.14
CA GLN A 142 30.08 -17.25 -4.22
C GLN A 142 30.75 -16.73 -2.95
N GLN A 143 30.25 -15.61 -2.40
CA GLN A 143 30.76 -15.07 -1.14
C GLN A 143 30.55 -16.03 0.03
N LEU A 144 29.39 -16.70 0.10
CA LEU A 144 29.09 -17.70 1.12
C LEU A 144 30.08 -18.87 1.04
N LEU A 145 30.29 -19.42 -0.16
CA LEU A 145 31.23 -20.52 -0.37
C LEU A 145 32.67 -20.12 0.02
N ALA A 146 33.11 -18.92 -0.37
CA ALA A 146 34.43 -18.42 0.00
C ALA A 146 34.57 -18.25 1.53
N LYS A 147 33.51 -17.79 2.21
CA LYS A 147 33.48 -17.69 3.67
C LYS A 147 33.49 -19.06 4.35
N GLU A 148 32.73 -20.04 3.85
CA GLU A 148 32.73 -21.41 4.35
C GLU A 148 34.10 -22.06 4.21
N GLU A 149 34.79 -21.87 3.07
CA GLU A 149 36.14 -22.38 2.87
C GLU A 149 37.17 -21.70 3.78
N ALA A 150 37.08 -20.38 3.96
CA ALA A 150 37.92 -19.65 4.88
C ALA A 150 37.73 -20.11 6.34
N LEU A 151 36.48 -20.32 6.77
CA LEU A 151 36.16 -20.87 8.09
C LEU A 151 36.72 -22.28 8.25
N ARG A 152 36.53 -23.15 7.27
CA ARG A 152 37.07 -24.53 7.29
C ARG A 152 38.59 -24.55 7.40
N ASN A 153 39.29 -23.66 6.70
CA ASN A 153 40.74 -23.52 6.78
C ASN A 153 41.21 -23.01 8.16
N LEU A 154 40.45 -22.10 8.77
CA LEU A 154 40.71 -21.62 10.14
C LEU A 154 40.49 -22.74 11.16
N GLU A 155 39.37 -23.47 11.07
CA GLU A 155 39.04 -24.60 11.93
C GLU A 155 40.08 -25.72 11.84
N ALA A 156 40.56 -26.04 10.62
CA ALA A 156 41.62 -27.03 10.43
C ALA A 156 42.94 -26.59 11.11
N ARG A 157 43.24 -25.28 11.12
CA ARG A 157 44.45 -24.72 11.74
C ARG A 157 44.35 -24.61 13.26
N THR A 158 43.16 -24.38 13.80
CA THR A 158 42.91 -24.37 15.26
C THR A 158 42.74 -25.78 15.82
N GLY A 159 42.20 -26.72 15.05
CA GLY A 159 42.03 -28.12 15.41
C GLY A 159 43.31 -28.97 15.33
N SER A 160 44.36 -28.47 14.66
CA SER A 160 45.67 -29.13 14.57
C SER A 160 46.68 -28.66 15.61
N SER A 161 46.29 -27.87 16.61
CA SER A 161 47.15 -27.50 17.74
C SER A 161 47.04 -28.58 18.80
N PRO A 162 48.04 -29.46 18.98
CA PRO A 162 48.07 -30.32 20.16
C PRO A 162 48.39 -29.43 21.37
N TYR A 163 47.74 -29.70 22.50
CA TYR A 163 48.20 -29.23 23.81
C TYR A 163 49.60 -29.79 24.12
#